data_AF-A0A527ZK94-F1
#
_entry.id   AF-A0A527ZK94-F1
#
_cell.length_a   1.000
_cell.length_b   1.000
_cell.length_c   1.000
_cell.angle_alpha   90.00
_cell.angle_beta   90.00
_cell.angle_gamma   90.00
#
_symmetry.space_group_name_H-M   'P 1'
#
loop_
_entity.id
_entity.type
_entity.pdbx_description
1 polymer ?
#
loop_
_entity_poly.entity_id
_entity_poly.type
_entity_poly.pdbx_seq_one_letter_code
_entity_poly.pdbx_strand_id
1 'polypeptide(L)' 'MLPAGVEAPVFAEPWQAEAFAMTVALHDNGLFSWSEWADALSVEVRKPDAASDGHDYYEHWLAALENLL' A
#
# COMPACT_ATOMS: atom_id res chain seq x y z
N MET A 1 -23.78 -27.32 4.59
CA MET A 1 -22.74 -26.71 5.45
C MET A 1 -21.86 -25.90 4.52
N LEU A 2 -22.02 -24.58 4.50
CA LEU A 2 -21.14 -23.68 3.74
C LEU A 2 -19.79 -23.63 4.49
N PRO A 3 -18.63 -23.70 3.82
CA PRO A 3 -17.37 -23.53 4.52
C PRO A 3 -17.39 -22.13 5.14
N ALA A 4 -17.14 -22.06 6.45
CA ALA A 4 -16.97 -20.81 7.16
C ALA A 4 -15.95 -19.99 6.37
N GLY A 5 -16.39 -18.83 5.85
CA GLY A 5 -15.52 -17.90 5.18
C GLY A 5 -14.40 -17.58 6.14
N VAL A 6 -13.20 -18.06 5.83
CA VAL A 6 -12.00 -17.61 6.49
C VAL A 6 -11.87 -16.16 6.04
N GLU A 7 -12.32 -15.23 6.88
CA GLU A 7 -11.98 -13.82 6.75
C GLU A 7 -10.45 -13.76 6.85
N ALA A 8 -9.79 -13.88 5.70
CA ALA A 8 -8.36 -13.69 5.62
C ALA A 8 -8.06 -12.30 6.19
N PRO A 9 -7.02 -12.16 7.02
CA PRO A 9 -6.68 -10.87 7.57
C PRO A 9 -6.40 -9.89 6.41
N VAL A 10 -7.00 -8.70 6.48
CA VAL A 10 -6.89 -7.65 5.45
C VAL A 10 -5.44 -7.24 5.23
N PHE A 11 -4.64 -7.31 6.30
CA PHE A 11 -3.20 -7.07 6.32
C PHE A 11 -2.49 -8.34 6.78
N ALA A 12 -1.44 -8.74 6.06
CA ALA A 12 -0.64 -9.91 6.41
C ALA A 12 0.23 -9.66 7.65
N GLU A 13 0.67 -8.42 7.83
CA GLU A 13 1.54 -8.01 8.94
C GLU A 13 1.06 -6.69 9.57
N PRO A 14 1.27 -6.47 10.88
CA PRO A 14 0.81 -5.25 11.56
C PRO A 14 1.30 -3.95 10.93
N TRP A 15 2.55 -3.92 10.46
CA TRP A 15 3.16 -2.73 9.86
C TRP A 15 2.44 -2.27 8.57
N GLN A 16 1.77 -3.18 7.86
CA GLN A 16 1.04 -2.84 6.64
C GLN A 16 -0.19 -1.96 6.94
N ALA A 17 -0.85 -2.23 8.08
CA ALA A 17 -1.94 -1.39 8.55
C ALA A 17 -1.43 -0.01 8.98
N GLU A 18 -0.25 0.06 9.60
CA GLU A 18 0.41 1.31 9.98
C GLU A 18 0.78 2.15 8.74
N ALA A 19 1.37 1.53 7.72
CA ALA A 19 1.70 2.20 6.46
C ALA A 19 0.45 2.79 5.78
N PHE A 20 -0.64 2.02 5.73
CA PHE A 20 -1.92 2.51 5.21
C PHE A 20 -2.45 3.70 6.00
N ALA A 21 -2.45 3.61 7.33
CA ALA A 21 -2.91 4.69 8.20
C ALA A 21 -2.06 5.96 8.04
N MET A 22 -0.74 5.82 7.87
CA MET A 22 0.16 6.93 7.59
C MET A 22 -0.17 7.62 6.26
N THR A 23 -0.39 6.86 5.18
CA THR A 23 -0.76 7.44 3.88
C THR A 23 -2.05 8.25 3.97
N VAL A 24 -3.09 7.72 4.64
CA VAL A 24 -4.35 8.44 4.84
C VAL A 24 -4.12 9.71 5.66
N ALA A 25 -3.36 9.63 6.76
CA ALA A 25 -3.09 10.78 7.61
C ALA A 25 -2.31 11.88 6.86
N LEU A 26 -1.30 11.51 6.05
CA LEU A 26 -0.49 12.47 5.30
C LEU A 26 -1.31 13.15 4.18
N HIS A 27 -2.16 12.38 3.49
CA HIS A 27 -3.13 12.92 2.54
C HIS A 27 -4.09 13.91 3.23
N ASP A 28 -4.66 13.54 4.38
CA ASP A 28 -5.62 14.39 5.10
C ASP A 28 -4.98 15.69 5.62
N ASN A 29 -3.67 15.67 5.89
CA ASN A 29 -2.89 16.87 6.19
C ASN A 29 -2.50 17.69 4.95
N GLY A 30 -2.85 17.23 3.75
CA GLY A 30 -2.64 17.94 2.49
C GLY A 30 -1.20 17.92 1.98
N LEU A 31 -0.37 16.97 2.41
CA LEU A 31 1.02 16.87 1.93
C LEU A 31 1.08 16.41 0.46
N PHE A 32 0.11 15.62 0.02
CA PHE A 32 -0.07 15.21 -1.36
C PHE A 32 -1.55 14.95 -1.64
N SER A 33 -1.92 14.97 -2.92
CA SER A 33 -3.24 14.60 -3.42
C SER A 33 -3.33 13.09 -3.71
N TRP A 34 -4.55 12.55 -3.74
CA TRP A 34 -4.75 11.15 -4.18
C TRP A 34 -4.25 10.86 -5.60
N SER A 35 -4.21 11.87 -6.49
CA SER A 35 -3.62 11.72 -7.82
C SER A 35 -2.11 11.52 -7.75
N GLU A 36 -1.39 12.35 -6.98
CA GLU A 36 0.05 12.22 -6.80
C GLU A 36 0.41 10.89 -6.12
N TRP A 37 -0.40 10.48 -5.14
CA TRP A 37 -0.30 9.16 -4.53
C TRP A 37 -0.44 8.02 -5.56
N ALA A 38 -1.49 8.05 -6.36
CA ALA A 38 -1.76 7.01 -7.35
C ALA A 38 -0.65 6.93 -8.41
N ASP A 39 -0.11 8.07 -8.83
CA ASP A 39 0.99 8.15 -9.79
C ASP A 39 2.28 7.57 -9.20
N ALA A 40 2.66 7.98 -7.98
CA ALA A 40 3.84 7.47 -7.29
C ALA A 40 3.76 5.95 -7.05
N LEU A 41 2.64 5.46 -6.54
CA LEU A 41 2.43 4.02 -6.32
C LEU A 41 2.47 3.25 -7.64
N SER A 42 1.86 3.78 -8.70
CA SER A 42 1.87 3.15 -10.02
C SER A 42 3.27 2.98 -10.60
N VAL A 43 4.19 3.90 -10.30
CA VAL A 43 5.60 3.78 -10.72
C VAL A 43 6.28 2.63 -10.00
N GLU A 44 6.10 2.52 -8.69
CA GLU A 44 6.72 1.49 -7.85
C GLU A 44 6.21 0.08 -8.19
N VAL A 45 4.90 -0.12 -8.26
CA VAL A 45 4.30 -1.45 -8.56
C VAL A 45 4.53 -1.92 -10.00
N ARG A 46 4.98 -1.03 -10.89
CA ARG A 46 5.32 -1.37 -12.29
C ARG A 46 6.80 -1.66 -12.47
N LYS A 47 7.62 -1.58 -11.42
CA LYS A 47 9.05 -1.85 -11.55
C LYS A 47 9.27 -3.31 -11.98
N PRO A 48 10.31 -3.59 -12.81
CA PRO A 48 10.52 -4.93 -13.38
C PRO A 48 10.80 -6.03 -12.35
N ASP A 49 11.16 -5.65 -11.14
CA ASP A 49 11.48 -6.50 -9.99
C ASP A 49 10.29 -6.74 -9.06
N ALA A 50 9.13 -6.14 -9.33
CA ALA A 50 7.92 -6.36 -8.54
C ALA A 50 7.50 -7.84 -8.57
N ALA A 51 7.17 -8.37 -7.40
CA ALA A 51 6.83 -9.77 -7.23
C ALA A 51 5.50 -10.09 -7.93
N SER A 52 5.49 -11.17 -8.70
CA SER A 52 4.30 -11.59 -9.46
C SER A 52 3.13 -12.05 -8.58
N ASP A 53 3.40 -12.42 -7.33
CA ASP A 53 2.41 -12.82 -6.32
C ASP A 53 1.99 -11.66 -5.40
N GLY A 54 2.60 -10.48 -5.56
CA GLY A 54 2.24 -9.25 -4.86
C GLY A 54 2.59 -9.20 -3.37
N HIS A 55 3.46 -10.09 -2.88
CA HIS A 55 3.87 -10.07 -1.47
C HIS A 55 4.62 -8.78 -1.08
N ASP A 56 5.27 -8.15 -2.05
CA ASP A 56 6.02 -6.90 -1.93
C ASP A 56 5.16 -5.64 -2.13
N TYR A 57 3.84 -5.79 -2.28
CA TYR A 57 2.95 -4.66 -2.58
C TYR A 57 3.05 -3.54 -1.55
N TYR A 58 3.10 -3.87 -0.26
CA TYR A 58 3.24 -2.87 0.81
C TYR A 58 4.67 -2.32 0.92
N GLU A 59 5.67 -3.00 0.37
CA GLU A 59 7.05 -2.49 0.29
C GLU A 59 7.14 -1.43 -0.81
N HIS A 60 6.54 -1.68 -1.97
CA HIS A 60 6.33 -0.67 -3.03
C HIS A 60 5.48 0.50 -2.56
N TRP A 61 4.47 0.24 -1.71
CA TRP A 61 3.66 1.28 -1.07
C TRP A 61 4.52 2.21 -0.20
N LEU A 62 5.39 1.64 0.63
CA LEU A 62 6.32 2.43 1.46
C LEU A 62 7.28 3.24 0.59
N ALA A 63 7.88 2.64 -0.44
CA ALA A 63 8.76 3.36 -1.36
C ALA A 63 8.05 4.52 -2.07
N ALA A 64 6.79 4.33 -2.47
CA ALA A 64 5.97 5.40 -3.04
C ALA A 64 5.70 6.52 -2.04
N LEU A 65 5.44 6.18 -0.78
CA LEU A 65 5.21 7.15 0.28
C LEU A 65 6.47 7.95 0.59
N GLU A 66 7.64 7.29 0.64
CA GLU A 66 8.94 7.94 0.81
C GLU A 66 9.27 8.92 -0.33
N ASN A 67 8.87 8.61 -1.57
CA ASN A 67 9.08 9.50 -2.72
C ASN A 67 8.21 10.77 -2.70
N LEU A 68 7.12 10.77 -1.93
CA LEU A 68 6.17 11.90 -1.85
C LEU A 68 6.46 12.84 -0.66
N LEU A 69 7.27 12.41 0.29
CA LEU A 69 7.67 13.16 1.49
C LEU A 69 8.97 13.95 1.26
#